data_AF-A0A945I1C6-F1
#
_entry.id   AF-A0A945I1C6-F1
#
_cell.length_a   1.000
_cell.length_b   1.000
_cell.length_c   1.000
_cell.angle_alpha   90.00
_cell.angle_beta   90.00
_cell.angle_gamma   90.00
#
_symmetry.space_group_name_H-M   'P 1'
#
loop_
_entity.id
_entity.type
_entity.pdbx_description
1 polymer ?
#
loop_
_entity_poly.entity_id
_entity_poly.type
_entity_poly.pdbx_seq_one_letter_code
_entity_poly.pdbx_strand_id
1 'polypeptide(L)'
;MSKPLNQIELGTSCFVKESGQAGTLQRIFYYPTKYLVKTADGEFQYYSTHEITFEGYDRPKTSLSIPDVPYDGVGSNYAVWVPFQAESQVEHHFLSSKQIVWEMITSLELYNVWFDGIQRAIPDVTSERYVHQFSFDKLPLKPGAYFKIRPATLAPWFRCRIITMEKEKEFGFDFKMNPFYSEYVSFKIEESKNGVFVICNRFSKGPLSFLALINWNKGKSKILQKLAEITPTVELKEDDSSNVLDSSAKEPQLNREQTIAFVVNKSLDGDNDPLNALSDKVTRGKAKAFLVKIKRGSAERPAMPDMSQAASAPAQSNTELTQEHTIALVVNKSLDGDNDPLNAIEDKVTRGKAKALLVKIKRGSAERPSMPDVSSSSQSNPVPVADELSPDKIFAIAVNKGADGDMELVNAIEDRVTRGKAKALLVKIKRGTADRPPMPDSSLSKNTPANDKKSESEDEMIERLVAAGVGGDMEEINALESRVLRGKIKAAIVKEKRKK
;
A
#
# COMPACT_ATOMS: atom_id res chain seq x y z
N MET A 1 -34.31 -33.44 -27.91
CA MET A 1 -34.12 -31.97 -27.87
C MET A 1 -35.46 -31.36 -27.53
N SER A 2 -35.56 -30.61 -26.43
CA SER A 2 -36.80 -29.92 -26.07
C SER A 2 -37.07 -28.83 -27.09
N LYS A 3 -38.29 -28.79 -27.63
CA LYS A 3 -38.72 -27.70 -28.51
C LYS A 3 -38.86 -26.42 -27.67
N PRO A 4 -38.50 -25.24 -28.18
CA PRO A 4 -38.65 -23.99 -27.45
C PRO A 4 -40.13 -23.58 -27.36
N LEU A 5 -40.54 -22.93 -26.26
CA LEU A 5 -41.95 -22.59 -25.98
C LEU A 5 -42.59 -21.62 -27.00
N ASN A 6 -41.79 -20.91 -27.78
CA ASN A 6 -42.27 -20.04 -28.86
C ASN A 6 -42.70 -20.82 -30.12
N GLN A 7 -42.46 -22.13 -30.16
CA GLN A 7 -42.80 -23.01 -31.29
C GLN A 7 -43.87 -24.06 -30.92
N ILE A 8 -44.69 -23.80 -29.90
CA ILE A 8 -45.73 -24.75 -29.52
C ILE A 8 -46.79 -24.82 -30.63
N GLU A 9 -46.96 -26.02 -31.18
CA GLU A 9 -47.98 -26.31 -32.17
C GLU A 9 -49.36 -26.46 -31.51
N LEU A 10 -50.42 -26.00 -32.19
CA LEU A 10 -51.79 -26.25 -31.74
C LEU A 10 -52.06 -27.77 -31.78
N GLY A 11 -52.78 -28.28 -30.79
CA GLY A 11 -53.02 -29.72 -30.63
C GLY A 11 -52.01 -30.45 -29.75
N THR A 12 -50.97 -29.77 -29.23
CA THR A 12 -50.00 -30.35 -28.29
C THR A 12 -50.69 -30.78 -26.98
N SER A 13 -50.33 -31.96 -26.45
CA SER A 13 -50.75 -32.44 -25.12
C SER A 13 -50.08 -31.62 -24.01
N CYS A 14 -50.87 -31.26 -23.00
CA CYS A 14 -50.40 -30.51 -21.84
C CYS A 14 -51.00 -31.01 -20.54
N PHE A 15 -50.29 -30.73 -19.45
CA PHE A 15 -50.71 -31.04 -18.09
C PHE A 15 -50.81 -29.76 -17.27
N VAL A 16 -51.90 -29.62 -16.54
CA VAL A 16 -52.09 -28.54 -15.55
C VAL A 16 -51.33 -28.91 -14.29
N LYS A 17 -50.49 -28.01 -13.77
CA LYS A 17 -49.60 -28.32 -12.64
C LYS A 17 -50.32 -28.48 -11.31
N GLU A 18 -51.39 -27.72 -11.08
CA GLU A 18 -52.14 -27.78 -9.82
C GLU A 18 -53.07 -29.00 -9.75
N SER A 19 -53.76 -29.31 -10.84
CA SER A 19 -54.75 -30.40 -10.88
C SER A 19 -54.20 -31.71 -11.44
N GLY A 20 -53.04 -31.70 -12.12
CA GLY A 20 -52.48 -32.85 -12.82
C GLY A 20 -53.31 -33.31 -14.03
N GLN A 21 -54.37 -32.58 -14.39
CA GLN A 21 -55.26 -32.97 -15.47
C GLN A 21 -54.58 -32.82 -16.83
N ALA A 22 -54.79 -33.84 -17.68
CA ALA A 22 -54.37 -33.81 -19.07
C ALA A 22 -55.34 -32.96 -19.91
N GLY A 23 -54.79 -32.21 -20.86
CA GLY A 23 -55.55 -31.39 -21.79
C GLY A 23 -54.83 -31.23 -23.13
N THR A 24 -55.53 -30.60 -24.08
CA THR A 24 -55.01 -30.35 -25.43
C THR A 24 -55.05 -28.86 -25.73
N LEU A 25 -53.93 -28.31 -26.23
CA LEU A 25 -53.84 -26.91 -26.58
C LEU A 25 -54.68 -26.58 -27.83
N GLN A 26 -55.57 -25.60 -27.74
CA GLN A 26 -56.44 -25.19 -28.84
C GLN A 26 -56.07 -23.81 -29.40
N ARG A 27 -55.67 -22.88 -28.54
CA ARG A 27 -55.33 -21.52 -28.95
C ARG A 27 -54.28 -20.91 -28.05
N ILE A 28 -53.40 -20.11 -28.65
CA ILE A 28 -52.39 -19.31 -27.95
C ILE A 28 -52.77 -17.84 -28.09
N PHE A 29 -52.83 -17.12 -26.97
CA PHE A 29 -52.95 -15.67 -26.92
C PHE A 29 -51.57 -15.11 -26.59
N TYR A 30 -51.10 -14.12 -27.34
CA TYR A 30 -49.73 -13.61 -27.22
C TYR A 30 -49.58 -12.45 -26.23
N TYR A 31 -50.66 -11.75 -25.86
CA TYR A 31 -50.60 -10.67 -24.86
C TYR A 31 -51.93 -10.47 -24.11
N PRO A 32 -51.97 -10.67 -22.78
CA PRO A 32 -50.99 -11.42 -21.99
C PRO A 32 -50.93 -12.88 -22.47
N THR A 33 -49.76 -13.52 -22.36
CA THR A 33 -49.57 -14.90 -22.82
C THR A 33 -50.49 -15.86 -22.07
N LYS A 34 -51.50 -16.38 -22.75
CA LYS A 34 -52.48 -17.33 -22.19
C LYS A 34 -52.73 -18.46 -23.18
N TYR A 35 -53.04 -19.63 -22.64
CA TYR A 35 -53.28 -20.84 -23.41
C TYR A 35 -54.70 -21.30 -23.16
N LEU A 36 -55.47 -21.46 -24.24
CA LEU A 36 -56.77 -22.10 -24.17
C LEU A 36 -56.56 -23.61 -24.28
N VAL A 37 -56.84 -24.31 -23.20
CA VAL A 37 -56.69 -25.77 -23.11
C VAL A 37 -58.07 -26.39 -23.03
N LYS A 38 -58.27 -27.45 -23.81
CA LYS A 38 -59.44 -28.33 -23.69
C LYS A 38 -59.09 -29.46 -22.73
N THR A 39 -59.78 -29.53 -21.59
CA THR A 39 -59.59 -30.58 -20.57
C THR A 39 -60.19 -31.90 -21.06
N ALA A 40 -59.79 -33.02 -20.47
CA ALA A 40 -60.37 -34.34 -20.74
C ALA A 40 -61.92 -34.37 -20.61
N ASP A 41 -62.48 -33.54 -19.73
CA ASP A 41 -63.92 -33.38 -19.50
C ASP A 41 -64.64 -32.59 -20.61
N GLY A 42 -63.91 -32.10 -21.61
CA GLY A 42 -64.46 -31.34 -22.74
C GLY A 42 -64.64 -29.84 -22.51
N GLU A 43 -64.36 -29.36 -21.29
CA GLU A 43 -64.39 -27.93 -20.95
C GLU A 43 -63.17 -27.17 -21.47
N PHE A 44 -63.34 -25.87 -21.72
CA PHE A 44 -62.28 -24.98 -22.16
C PHE A 44 -61.88 -24.05 -21.01
N GLN A 45 -60.60 -24.08 -20.64
CA GLN A 45 -60.07 -23.23 -19.58
C GLN A 45 -58.82 -22.49 -20.05
N TYR A 46 -58.61 -21.31 -19.46
CA TYR A 46 -57.46 -20.45 -19.75
C TYR A 46 -56.39 -20.65 -18.69
N TYR A 47 -55.18 -20.94 -19.13
CA TYR A 47 -54.04 -21.09 -18.25
C TYR A 47 -52.92 -20.12 -18.60
N SER A 48 -52.20 -19.66 -17.58
CA SER A 48 -50.97 -18.89 -17.76
C SER A 48 -49.80 -19.81 -18.10
N THR A 49 -48.70 -19.23 -18.60
CA THR A 49 -47.48 -20.00 -18.85
C THR A 49 -47.04 -20.76 -17.59
N HIS A 50 -47.15 -20.22 -16.39
CA HIS A 50 -46.63 -20.88 -15.18
C HIS A 50 -47.47 -22.08 -14.70
N GLU A 51 -48.75 -22.12 -15.04
CA GLU A 51 -49.73 -23.12 -14.58
C GLU A 51 -49.75 -24.40 -15.41
N ILE A 52 -49.23 -24.39 -16.63
CA ILE A 52 -49.25 -25.55 -17.53
C ILE A 52 -47.86 -26.00 -17.97
N THR A 53 -47.76 -27.29 -18.31
CA THR A 53 -46.56 -27.93 -18.85
C THR A 53 -46.94 -28.67 -20.12
N PHE A 54 -46.15 -28.53 -21.19
CA PHE A 54 -46.41 -29.21 -22.46
C PHE A 54 -45.50 -30.44 -22.60
N GLU A 55 -46.06 -31.53 -23.10
CA GLU A 55 -45.31 -32.76 -23.33
C GLU A 55 -44.28 -32.54 -24.45
N GLY A 56 -43.00 -32.86 -24.19
CA GLY A 56 -41.90 -32.63 -25.15
C GLY A 56 -41.30 -31.21 -25.17
N TYR A 57 -41.83 -30.28 -24.35
CA TYR A 57 -41.27 -28.94 -24.17
C TYR A 57 -40.73 -28.81 -22.74
N ASP A 58 -39.42 -29.00 -22.60
CA ASP A 58 -38.74 -28.81 -21.31
C ASP A 58 -38.45 -27.34 -21.05
N ARG A 59 -38.69 -26.91 -19.82
CA ARG A 59 -38.39 -25.54 -19.39
C ARG A 59 -37.09 -25.59 -18.61
N PRO A 60 -36.06 -24.82 -19.02
CA PRO A 60 -34.93 -24.64 -18.15
C PRO A 60 -35.44 -24.04 -16.84
N LYS A 61 -35.12 -24.70 -15.73
CA LYS A 61 -35.44 -24.19 -14.39
C LYS A 61 -34.83 -22.80 -14.29
N THR A 62 -35.67 -21.78 -14.19
CA THR A 62 -35.21 -20.41 -14.01
C THR A 62 -34.46 -20.33 -12.68
N SER A 63 -33.15 -20.15 -12.73
CA SER A 63 -32.34 -19.76 -11.58
C SER A 63 -32.27 -18.25 -11.54
N LEU A 64 -32.45 -17.67 -10.35
CA LEU A 64 -32.18 -16.26 -10.12
C LEU A 64 -30.66 -16.09 -10.14
N SER A 65 -30.11 -15.33 -11.10
CA SER A 65 -28.70 -14.96 -11.08
C SER A 65 -28.52 -13.82 -10.08
N ILE A 66 -28.18 -14.18 -8.84
CA ILE A 66 -27.76 -13.20 -7.82
C ILE A 66 -26.28 -12.93 -8.06
N PRO A 67 -25.83 -11.66 -8.13
CA PRO A 67 -24.41 -11.36 -8.23
C PRO A 67 -23.67 -11.87 -6.99
N ASP A 68 -22.44 -12.37 -7.18
CA ASP A 68 -21.57 -12.85 -6.10
C ASP A 68 -21.27 -11.75 -5.06
N VAL A 69 -21.24 -10.49 -5.50
CA VAL A 69 -21.05 -9.31 -4.65
C VAL A 69 -22.33 -8.46 -4.67
N PRO A 70 -22.91 -8.14 -3.51
CA PRO A 70 -24.10 -7.31 -3.44
C PRO A 70 -23.82 -5.85 -3.84
N TYR A 71 -24.86 -5.13 -4.23
CA TYR A 71 -24.77 -3.71 -4.58
C TYR A 71 -24.21 -2.90 -3.41
N ASP A 72 -23.27 -1.99 -3.70
CA ASP A 72 -22.48 -1.23 -2.72
C ASP A 72 -21.76 -2.10 -1.67
N GLY A 73 -21.55 -3.39 -1.94
CA GLY A 73 -20.97 -4.34 -0.98
C GLY A 73 -21.84 -4.59 0.26
N VAL A 74 -23.07 -4.10 0.32
CA VAL A 74 -23.94 -4.24 1.49
C VAL A 74 -24.54 -5.64 1.53
N GLY A 75 -24.05 -6.47 2.45
CA GLY A 75 -24.56 -7.82 2.66
C GLY A 75 -25.80 -7.86 3.55
N SER A 76 -26.03 -9.03 4.14
CA SER A 76 -27.13 -9.24 5.07
C SER A 76 -26.99 -8.39 6.33
N ASN A 77 -28.12 -7.93 6.87
CA ASN A 77 -28.16 -7.34 8.20
C ASN A 77 -29.46 -7.70 8.90
N TYR A 78 -29.37 -7.97 10.20
CA TYR A 78 -30.53 -8.22 11.05
C TYR A 78 -30.28 -7.75 12.47
N ALA A 79 -31.37 -7.52 13.19
CA ALA A 79 -31.37 -7.25 14.61
C ALA A 79 -32.58 -7.94 15.24
N VAL A 80 -32.35 -8.68 16.31
CA VAL A 80 -33.37 -9.42 17.05
C VAL A 80 -33.19 -9.10 18.52
N TRP A 81 -34.33 -8.92 19.20
CA TRP A 81 -34.35 -8.76 20.64
C TRP A 81 -35.30 -9.77 21.26
N VAL A 82 -34.83 -10.40 22.33
CA VAL A 82 -35.62 -11.19 23.25
C VAL A 82 -35.40 -10.63 24.66
N PRO A 83 -36.29 -10.87 25.64
CA PRO A 83 -36.11 -10.35 26.98
C PRO A 83 -34.68 -10.57 27.51
N PHE A 84 -34.04 -9.46 27.87
CA PHE A 84 -32.67 -9.39 28.43
C PHE A 84 -31.51 -9.76 27.48
N GLN A 85 -31.77 -10.03 26.20
CA GLN A 85 -30.74 -10.31 25.20
C GLN A 85 -31.06 -9.64 23.86
N ALA A 86 -30.07 -9.00 23.23
CA ALA A 86 -30.21 -8.52 21.86
C ALA A 86 -29.07 -9.03 21.01
N GLU A 87 -29.37 -9.50 19.82
CA GLU A 87 -28.42 -9.95 18.83
C GLU A 87 -28.56 -9.10 17.57
N SER A 88 -27.43 -8.75 16.96
CA SER A 88 -27.44 -8.08 15.68
C SER A 88 -26.22 -8.45 14.85
N GLN A 89 -26.41 -8.48 13.54
CA GLN A 89 -25.38 -8.83 12.57
C GLN A 89 -25.40 -7.84 11.41
N VAL A 90 -24.21 -7.48 10.93
CA VAL A 90 -24.01 -6.71 9.71
C VAL A 90 -22.93 -7.40 8.89
N GLU A 91 -23.20 -7.62 7.62
CA GLU A 91 -22.26 -8.14 6.65
C GLU A 91 -21.95 -7.08 5.60
N HIS A 92 -20.67 -6.97 5.22
CA HIS A 92 -20.24 -6.06 4.17
C HIS A 92 -19.05 -6.64 3.40
N HIS A 93 -19.05 -6.43 2.10
CA HIS A 93 -17.98 -6.82 1.19
C HIS A 93 -17.02 -5.65 0.98
N PHE A 94 -15.72 -5.94 1.13
CA PHE A 94 -14.63 -4.99 0.95
C PHE A 94 -13.84 -5.35 -0.30
N LEU A 95 -13.67 -4.37 -1.19
CA LEU A 95 -12.79 -4.45 -2.36
C LEU A 95 -11.32 -4.23 -1.96
N SER A 96 -10.84 -5.01 -1.00
CA SER A 96 -9.51 -4.87 -0.40
C SER A 96 -8.94 -6.24 -0.05
N SER A 97 -7.63 -6.31 0.25
CA SER A 97 -7.00 -7.55 0.70
C SER A 97 -7.37 -7.85 2.16
N LYS A 98 -7.33 -9.13 2.51
CA LYS A 98 -7.60 -9.63 3.86
C LYS A 98 -6.73 -9.00 4.94
N GLN A 99 -5.46 -8.76 4.60
CA GLN A 99 -4.46 -8.17 5.49
C GLN A 99 -4.82 -6.72 5.82
N ILE A 100 -5.20 -5.92 4.81
CA ILE A 100 -5.62 -4.53 4.99
C ILE A 100 -6.87 -4.46 5.85
N VAL A 101 -7.89 -5.25 5.53
CA VAL A 101 -9.14 -5.28 6.29
C VAL A 101 -8.89 -5.70 7.74
N TRP A 102 -8.02 -6.70 7.96
CA TRP A 102 -7.60 -7.11 9.29
C TRP A 102 -6.89 -5.99 10.06
N GLU A 103 -5.96 -5.29 9.42
CA GLU A 103 -5.28 -4.14 10.02
C GLU A 103 -6.30 -3.06 10.42
N MET A 104 -7.26 -2.73 9.55
CA MET A 104 -8.28 -1.72 9.83
C MET A 104 -9.23 -2.10 10.97
N ILE A 105 -9.66 -3.38 11.05
CA ILE A 105 -10.50 -3.90 12.13
C ILE A 105 -9.75 -3.95 13.46
N THR A 106 -8.46 -4.30 13.44
CA THR A 106 -7.66 -4.41 14.68
C THR A 106 -7.07 -3.09 15.15
N SER A 107 -7.12 -2.05 14.30
CA SER A 107 -6.70 -0.68 14.61
C SER A 107 -7.69 0.02 15.55
N LEU A 108 -7.58 -0.30 16.84
CA LEU A 108 -8.42 0.25 17.91
C LEU A 108 -8.37 1.78 18.01
N GLU A 109 -7.30 2.41 17.52
CA GLU A 109 -7.19 3.86 17.47
C GLU A 109 -8.20 4.52 16.52
N LEU A 110 -8.57 3.83 15.43
CA LEU A 110 -9.49 4.33 14.40
C LEU A 110 -10.96 4.13 14.77
N TYR A 111 -11.24 3.50 15.90
CA TYR A 111 -12.62 3.19 16.30
C TYR A 111 -13.47 4.44 16.51
N ASN A 112 -12.87 5.56 16.88
CA ASN A 112 -13.59 6.84 16.96
C ASN A 112 -14.04 7.37 15.59
N VAL A 113 -13.47 6.87 14.48
CA VAL A 113 -13.80 7.32 13.12
C VAL A 113 -15.01 6.55 12.58
N TRP A 114 -14.96 5.22 12.64
CA TRP A 114 -15.94 4.37 11.96
C TRP A 114 -16.89 3.64 12.90
N PHE A 115 -16.47 3.36 14.14
CA PHE A 115 -17.27 2.56 15.07
C PHE A 115 -18.36 3.40 15.73
N ASP A 116 -19.61 2.99 15.56
CA ASP A 116 -20.77 3.76 16.00
C ASP A 116 -20.81 3.99 17.52
N GLY A 117 -20.91 5.25 17.94
CA GLY A 117 -21.06 5.66 19.34
C GLY A 117 -19.75 5.81 20.13
N ILE A 118 -18.59 5.52 19.55
CA ILE A 118 -17.29 5.75 20.20
C ILE A 118 -16.82 7.18 19.93
N GLN A 119 -16.62 7.96 20.99
CA GLN A 119 -16.00 9.28 20.90
C GLN A 119 -14.47 9.19 20.91
N ARG A 120 -13.91 8.30 21.71
CA ARG A 120 -12.46 8.09 21.84
C ARG A 120 -12.15 6.69 22.34
N ALA A 121 -11.06 6.12 21.85
CA ALA A 121 -10.44 4.90 22.39
C ALA A 121 -9.03 5.22 22.89
N ILE A 122 -8.60 4.56 23.97
CA ILE A 122 -7.26 4.69 24.56
C ILE A 122 -6.79 3.31 25.02
N PRO A 123 -5.52 2.92 24.83
CA PRO A 123 -5.00 1.66 25.36
C PRO A 123 -4.96 1.65 26.90
N ASP A 124 -5.15 0.47 27.52
CA ASP A 124 -4.97 0.31 28.97
C ASP A 124 -3.61 -0.34 29.24
N VAL A 125 -2.53 0.44 29.06
CA VAL A 125 -1.15 -0.02 29.20
C VAL A 125 -0.45 0.73 30.31
N THR A 126 0.15 -0.02 31.24
CA THR A 126 1.02 0.53 32.27
C THR A 126 2.45 0.63 31.72
N SER A 127 2.96 1.86 31.57
CA SER A 127 4.33 2.14 31.16
C SER A 127 4.88 3.33 31.95
N GLU A 128 6.18 3.34 32.24
CA GLU A 128 6.85 4.44 32.95
C GLU A 128 6.79 5.76 32.16
N ARG A 129 6.90 5.69 30.84
CA ARG A 129 6.82 6.87 29.97
C ARG A 129 5.36 7.23 29.73
N TYR A 130 4.95 8.42 30.18
CA TYR A 130 3.57 8.92 30.05
C TYR A 130 2.99 8.76 28.63
N VAL A 131 3.75 9.11 27.59
CA VAL A 131 3.30 9.02 26.18
C VAL A 131 2.95 7.58 25.78
N HIS A 132 3.66 6.58 26.29
CA HIS A 132 3.41 5.17 25.95
C HIS A 132 2.10 4.65 26.54
N GLN A 133 1.57 5.29 27.59
CA GLN A 133 0.26 4.93 28.18
C GLN A 133 -0.91 5.26 27.24
N PHE A 134 -0.68 6.06 26.20
CA PHE A 134 -1.71 6.48 25.24
C PHE A 134 -1.48 5.96 23.82
N SER A 135 -0.40 5.21 23.56
CA SER A 135 -0.05 4.68 22.24
C SER A 135 -0.52 3.23 22.10
N PHE A 136 -1.34 2.96 21.08
CA PHE A 136 -1.83 1.60 20.79
C PHE A 136 -0.70 0.68 20.32
N ASP A 137 0.42 1.21 19.81
CA ASP A 137 1.62 0.41 19.47
C ASP A 137 2.19 -0.35 20.67
N LYS A 138 1.91 0.11 21.89
CA LYS A 138 2.37 -0.52 23.13
C LYS A 138 1.33 -1.47 23.72
N LEU A 139 0.13 -1.54 23.16
CA LEU A 139 -0.91 -2.47 23.59
C LEU A 139 -0.68 -3.83 22.91
N PRO A 140 -0.39 -4.91 23.65
CA PRO A 140 -0.34 -6.24 23.06
C PRO A 140 -1.75 -6.66 22.65
N LEU A 141 -2.00 -6.79 21.34
CA LEU A 141 -3.25 -7.33 20.80
C LEU A 141 -3.32 -8.84 21.04
N LYS A 142 -3.65 -9.22 22.28
CA LYS A 142 -3.83 -10.62 22.70
C LYS A 142 -5.10 -10.77 23.54
N PRO A 143 -5.70 -11.96 23.57
CA PRO A 143 -6.80 -12.24 24.48
C PRO A 143 -6.42 -11.89 25.93
N GLY A 144 -7.32 -11.21 26.63
CA GLY A 144 -7.12 -10.71 27.99
C GLY A 144 -6.49 -9.31 28.09
N ALA A 145 -6.00 -8.72 26.99
CA ALA A 145 -5.59 -7.32 26.99
C ALA A 145 -6.80 -6.38 27.06
N TYR A 146 -6.58 -5.16 27.58
CA TYR A 146 -7.65 -4.18 27.78
C TYR A 146 -7.39 -2.87 27.05
N PHE A 147 -8.47 -2.25 26.60
CA PHE A 147 -8.50 -0.87 26.15
C PHE A 147 -9.70 -0.16 26.77
N LYS A 148 -9.66 1.17 26.79
CA LYS A 148 -10.71 2.02 27.32
C LYS A 148 -11.39 2.78 26.20
N ILE A 149 -12.69 2.96 26.35
CA ILE A 149 -13.53 3.70 25.40
C ILE A 149 -14.35 4.75 26.13
N ARG A 150 -14.49 5.90 25.48
CA ARG A 150 -15.42 6.97 25.86
C ARG A 150 -16.59 6.95 24.88
N PRO A 151 -17.80 6.64 25.33
CA PRO A 151 -19.00 6.79 24.51
C PRO A 151 -19.23 8.25 24.12
N ALA A 152 -19.87 8.52 22.98
CA ALA A 152 -20.32 9.86 22.58
C ALA A 152 -21.58 10.31 23.33
N THR A 153 -21.59 10.13 24.66
CA THR A 153 -22.71 10.44 25.56
C THR A 153 -22.18 10.99 26.90
N LEU A 154 -23.06 11.21 27.88
CA LEU A 154 -22.64 11.60 29.24
C LEU A 154 -22.09 10.42 30.09
N ALA A 155 -22.02 9.21 29.54
CA ALA A 155 -21.55 8.03 30.27
C ALA A 155 -20.05 8.10 30.62
N PRO A 156 -19.55 7.36 31.63
CA PRO A 156 -18.13 7.34 31.96
C PRO A 156 -17.29 6.59 30.92
N TRP A 157 -15.98 6.51 31.17
CA TRP A 157 -15.10 5.59 30.46
C TRP A 157 -15.41 4.14 30.82
N PHE A 158 -15.42 3.27 29.83
CA PHE A 158 -15.58 1.83 30.03
C PHE A 158 -14.32 1.09 29.62
N ARG A 159 -13.99 0.02 30.35
CA ARG A 159 -12.93 -0.92 29.99
C ARG A 159 -13.52 -2.03 29.12
N CYS A 160 -12.82 -2.32 28.05
CA CYS A 160 -13.09 -3.36 27.07
C CYS A 160 -11.91 -4.33 27.05
N ARG A 161 -12.19 -5.61 27.06
CA ARG A 161 -11.25 -6.72 27.08
C ARG A 161 -11.31 -7.42 25.75
N ILE A 162 -10.16 -7.65 25.16
CA ILE A 162 -10.03 -8.49 23.98
C ILE A 162 -10.29 -9.94 24.39
N ILE A 163 -11.24 -10.62 23.74
CA ILE A 163 -11.63 -11.99 24.07
C ILE A 163 -11.09 -12.97 23.04
N THR A 164 -11.25 -12.69 21.76
CA THR A 164 -10.83 -13.56 20.66
C THR A 164 -9.85 -12.83 19.74
N MET A 165 -8.81 -13.56 19.34
CA MET A 165 -7.74 -13.07 18.47
C MET A 165 -7.27 -14.20 17.57
N GLU A 166 -7.82 -14.29 16.37
CA GLU A 166 -7.38 -15.19 15.34
C GLU A 166 -6.97 -14.36 14.13
N LYS A 167 -5.66 -14.26 13.90
CA LYS A 167 -5.08 -13.41 12.85
C LYS A 167 -5.77 -13.67 11.50
N GLU A 168 -6.28 -12.60 10.88
CA GLU A 168 -6.96 -12.63 9.60
C GLU A 168 -8.18 -13.57 9.59
N LYS A 169 -8.87 -13.76 10.71
CA LYS A 169 -10.04 -14.63 10.76
C LYS A 169 -11.12 -14.10 11.70
N GLU A 170 -10.79 -13.91 12.98
CA GLU A 170 -11.75 -13.44 13.98
C GLU A 170 -11.10 -12.50 15.00
N PHE A 171 -11.73 -11.34 15.20
CA PHE A 171 -11.36 -10.36 16.22
C PHE A 171 -12.57 -10.04 17.09
N GLY A 172 -12.48 -10.21 18.40
CA GLY A 172 -13.62 -9.95 19.28
C GLY A 172 -13.24 -9.46 20.66
N PHE A 173 -14.12 -8.64 21.23
CA PHE A 173 -13.91 -8.00 22.53
C PHE A 173 -15.24 -7.79 23.27
N ASP A 174 -15.17 -7.74 24.60
CA ASP A 174 -16.29 -7.21 25.38
C ASP A 174 -16.36 -5.69 25.24
N PHE A 175 -17.58 -5.21 25.14
CA PHE A 175 -17.89 -3.85 24.80
C PHE A 175 -18.98 -3.33 25.72
N LYS A 176 -18.82 -2.07 26.15
CA LYS A 176 -19.75 -1.44 27.07
C LYS A 176 -19.88 0.04 26.74
N MET A 177 -21.07 0.45 26.30
CA MET A 177 -21.39 1.85 26.00
C MET A 177 -22.18 2.53 27.12
N ASN A 178 -22.81 1.75 27.99
CA ASN A 178 -23.62 2.25 29.08
C ASN A 178 -23.49 1.32 30.30
N PRO A 179 -23.90 1.73 31.51
CA PRO A 179 -23.79 0.88 32.69
C PRO A 179 -24.78 -0.30 32.70
N PHE A 180 -25.81 -0.30 31.84
CA PHE A 180 -27.01 -1.12 31.98
C PHE A 180 -27.01 -2.43 31.18
N TYR A 181 -26.14 -2.57 30.19
CA TYR A 181 -25.90 -3.82 29.49
C TYR A 181 -24.41 -4.00 29.18
N SER A 182 -24.01 -5.23 28.92
CA SER A 182 -22.73 -5.57 28.30
C SER A 182 -22.97 -6.15 26.92
N GLU A 183 -22.00 -5.97 26.04
CA GLU A 183 -22.05 -6.44 24.67
C GLU A 183 -20.76 -7.21 24.36
N TYR A 184 -20.87 -8.23 23.52
CA TYR A 184 -19.74 -8.88 22.88
C TYR A 184 -19.80 -8.54 21.41
N VAL A 185 -18.73 -7.94 20.89
CA VAL A 185 -18.61 -7.58 19.49
C VAL A 185 -17.54 -8.46 18.88
N SER A 186 -17.85 -9.14 17.78
CA SER A 186 -16.88 -9.90 17.00
C SER A 186 -16.96 -9.58 15.52
N PHE A 187 -15.80 -9.57 14.89
CA PHE A 187 -15.62 -9.41 13.46
C PHE A 187 -15.06 -10.70 12.91
N LYS A 188 -15.77 -11.30 11.95
CA LYS A 188 -15.31 -12.47 11.20
C LYS A 188 -14.98 -12.05 9.79
N ILE A 189 -13.90 -12.59 9.25
CA ILE A 189 -13.39 -12.28 7.92
C ILE A 189 -13.46 -13.55 7.07
N GLU A 190 -14.14 -13.45 5.93
CA GLU A 190 -14.30 -14.53 4.96
C GLU A 190 -13.75 -14.08 3.60
N GLU A 191 -12.91 -14.92 2.99
CA GLU A 191 -12.33 -14.62 1.68
C GLU A 191 -13.37 -14.82 0.57
N SER A 192 -13.38 -13.92 -0.41
CA SER A 192 -14.20 -14.01 -1.61
C SER A 192 -13.31 -13.98 -2.85
N LYS A 193 -13.87 -14.32 -4.03
CA LYS A 193 -13.12 -14.29 -5.30
C LYS A 193 -12.44 -12.93 -5.53
N ASN A 194 -13.20 -11.85 -5.32
CA ASN A 194 -12.76 -10.48 -5.55
C ASN A 194 -12.93 -9.64 -4.29
N GLY A 195 -12.09 -9.87 -3.28
CA GLY A 195 -12.09 -9.10 -2.03
C GLY A 195 -12.48 -9.94 -0.82
N VAL A 196 -13.09 -9.32 0.17
CA VAL A 196 -13.26 -9.93 1.49
C VAL A 196 -14.62 -9.57 2.09
N PHE A 197 -15.34 -10.57 2.60
CA PHE A 197 -16.53 -10.35 3.42
C PHE A 197 -16.12 -10.17 4.88
N VAL A 198 -16.72 -9.16 5.52
CA VAL A 198 -16.60 -8.95 6.96
C VAL A 198 -17.99 -9.04 7.56
N ILE A 199 -18.10 -9.87 8.60
CA ILE A 199 -19.32 -10.06 9.37
C ILE A 199 -19.09 -9.53 10.78
N CYS A 200 -19.82 -8.47 11.14
CA CYS A 200 -19.83 -7.91 12.49
C CYS A 200 -21.02 -8.49 13.26
N ASN A 201 -20.72 -9.31 14.27
CA ASN A 201 -21.69 -9.86 15.20
C ASN A 201 -21.66 -9.09 16.51
N ARG A 202 -22.85 -8.81 17.05
CA ARG A 202 -23.02 -8.03 18.26
C ARG A 202 -24.06 -8.73 19.14
N PHE A 203 -23.62 -9.14 20.31
CA PHE A 203 -24.46 -9.86 21.25
C PHE A 203 -24.49 -9.15 22.59
N SER A 204 -25.65 -8.64 22.99
CA SER A 204 -25.83 -7.86 24.20
C SER A 204 -26.64 -8.62 25.24
N LYS A 205 -26.25 -8.49 26.51
CA LYS A 205 -26.90 -9.08 27.68
C LYS A 205 -27.15 -8.03 28.74
N GLY A 206 -28.32 -8.07 29.36
CA GLY A 206 -28.65 -7.25 30.52
C GLY A 206 -30.11 -6.79 30.57
N PRO A 207 -30.53 -6.19 31.70
CA PRO A 207 -31.90 -5.73 31.93
C PRO A 207 -32.40 -4.78 30.84
N LEU A 208 -31.50 -3.94 30.31
CA LEU A 208 -31.79 -2.94 29.28
C LEU A 208 -31.09 -3.24 27.94
N SER A 209 -30.94 -4.52 27.59
CA SER A 209 -30.32 -4.97 26.31
C SER A 209 -31.00 -4.41 25.06
N PHE A 210 -32.30 -4.11 25.08
CA PHE A 210 -32.99 -3.49 23.95
C PHE A 210 -32.36 -2.15 23.53
N LEU A 211 -31.71 -1.44 24.47
CA LEU A 211 -30.98 -0.20 24.19
C LEU A 211 -29.80 -0.44 23.21
N ALA A 212 -29.30 -1.68 23.10
CA ALA A 212 -28.28 -2.04 22.13
C ALA A 212 -28.78 -1.94 20.68
N LEU A 213 -30.10 -2.00 20.44
CA LEU A 213 -30.68 -1.86 19.10
C LEU A 213 -31.18 -0.45 18.79
N ILE A 214 -31.08 0.49 19.74
CA ILE A 214 -31.41 1.90 19.46
C ILE A 214 -30.49 2.42 18.37
N ASN A 215 -31.08 3.19 17.45
CA ASN A 215 -30.42 3.75 16.26
C ASN A 215 -29.81 2.70 15.31
N TRP A 216 -30.31 1.45 15.34
CA TRP A 216 -29.85 0.38 14.45
C TRP A 216 -29.79 0.82 12.99
N ASN A 217 -30.94 1.19 12.41
CA ASN A 217 -31.06 1.56 10.99
C ASN A 217 -30.28 2.83 10.59
N LYS A 218 -30.01 3.73 11.55
CA LYS A 218 -29.39 5.03 11.27
C LYS A 218 -27.86 4.96 11.33
N GLY A 219 -27.31 4.18 12.26
CA GLY A 219 -25.88 4.19 12.57
C GLY A 219 -25.27 2.80 12.64
N LYS A 220 -25.76 1.95 13.56
CA LYS A 220 -25.12 0.67 13.87
C LYS A 220 -25.11 -0.32 12.70
N SER A 221 -26.18 -0.35 11.89
CA SER A 221 -26.25 -1.20 10.70
C SER A 221 -25.27 -0.76 9.59
N LYS A 222 -24.76 0.48 9.64
CA LYS A 222 -23.85 1.07 8.65
C LYS A 222 -22.40 1.09 9.12
N ILE A 223 -22.07 0.42 10.23
CA ILE A 223 -20.73 0.47 10.83
C ILE A 223 -19.63 -0.02 9.88
N LEU A 224 -19.91 -1.09 9.12
CA LEU A 224 -18.96 -1.62 8.14
C LEU A 224 -18.90 -0.78 6.85
N GLN A 225 -19.98 -0.08 6.50
CA GLN A 225 -19.96 0.88 5.38
C GLN A 225 -19.02 2.06 5.70
N LYS A 226 -19.11 2.61 6.92
CA LYS A 226 -18.17 3.64 7.40
C LYS A 226 -16.72 3.15 7.44
N LEU A 227 -16.51 1.88 7.78
CA LEU A 227 -15.19 1.26 7.71
C LEU A 227 -14.70 1.15 6.26
N ALA A 228 -15.57 0.76 5.33
CA ALA A 228 -15.24 0.66 3.91
C ALA A 228 -14.85 2.02 3.31
N GLU A 229 -15.53 3.11 3.69
CA GLU A 229 -15.19 4.46 3.23
C GLU A 229 -13.75 4.88 3.57
N ILE A 230 -13.18 4.38 4.67
CA ILE A 230 -11.80 4.69 5.09
C ILE A 230 -10.79 3.59 4.73
N THR A 231 -11.26 2.45 4.23
CA THR A 231 -10.40 1.31 3.88
C THR A 231 -9.89 1.47 2.45
N PRO A 232 -8.58 1.35 2.20
CA PRO A 232 -8.04 1.50 0.84
C PRO A 232 -8.46 0.33 -0.04
N THR A 233 -9.00 0.64 -1.22
CA THR A 233 -9.40 -0.35 -2.21
C THR A 233 -8.17 -0.88 -2.97
N VAL A 234 -8.16 -2.19 -3.21
CA VAL A 234 -7.12 -2.88 -3.97
C VAL A 234 -7.81 -3.78 -4.98
N GLU A 235 -7.56 -3.53 -6.26
CA GLU A 235 -7.94 -4.45 -7.33
C GLU A 235 -7.08 -5.71 -7.21
N LEU A 236 -7.64 -6.74 -6.58
CA LEU A 236 -7.06 -8.07 -6.59
C LEU A 236 -7.21 -8.60 -8.02
N LYS A 237 -6.09 -8.72 -8.73
CA LYS A 237 -6.10 -9.43 -10.01
C LYS A 237 -6.47 -10.87 -9.72
N GLU A 238 -7.53 -11.35 -10.36
CA GLU A 238 -7.81 -12.78 -10.40
C GLU A 238 -6.56 -13.47 -10.94
N ASP A 239 -5.94 -14.34 -10.13
CA ASP A 239 -5.07 -15.36 -10.69
C ASP A 239 -5.99 -16.24 -11.54
N ASP A 240 -5.90 -16.07 -12.86
CA ASP A 240 -6.49 -16.96 -13.86
C ASP A 240 -5.81 -18.34 -13.75
N SER A 241 -6.04 -19.03 -12.64
CA SER A 241 -5.84 -20.46 -12.49
C SER A 241 -7.20 -21.15 -12.63
N SER A 242 -7.97 -20.78 -13.64
CA SER A 242 -8.94 -21.69 -14.23
C SER A 242 -8.15 -22.60 -15.16
N ASN A 243 -7.97 -23.85 -14.73
CA ASN A 243 -7.47 -24.94 -15.58
C ASN A 243 -8.40 -25.10 -16.79
N VAL A 244 -8.14 -24.34 -17.85
CA VAL A 244 -8.54 -24.73 -19.20
C VAL A 244 -7.38 -25.53 -19.76
N LEU A 245 -7.55 -26.84 -19.72
CA LEU A 245 -6.82 -27.75 -20.58
C LEU A 245 -7.08 -27.31 -22.03
N ASP A 246 -6.17 -26.54 -22.60
CA ASP A 246 -5.98 -26.55 -24.03
C ASP A 246 -4.50 -26.74 -24.36
N SER A 247 -4.25 -27.86 -25.00
CA SER A 247 -2.97 -28.26 -25.55
C SER A 247 -2.61 -27.33 -26.71
N SER A 248 -1.72 -26.37 -26.47
CA SER A 248 -0.88 -25.86 -27.54
C SER A 248 0.49 -25.47 -27.00
N ALA A 249 1.50 -25.83 -27.80
CA ALA A 249 2.93 -25.84 -27.55
C ALA A 249 3.46 -24.88 -26.46
N LYS A 250 4.28 -25.42 -25.56
CA LYS A 250 5.26 -24.65 -24.77
C LYS A 250 6.03 -23.73 -25.72
N GLU A 251 5.70 -22.44 -25.75
CA GLU A 251 6.57 -21.46 -26.37
C GLU A 251 7.88 -21.40 -25.57
N PRO A 252 9.05 -21.48 -26.23
CA PRO A 252 10.31 -21.28 -25.55
C PRO A 252 10.39 -19.85 -25.04
N GLN A 253 10.88 -19.67 -23.81
CA GLN A 253 11.13 -18.34 -23.24
C GLN A 253 12.24 -17.65 -24.03
N LEU A 254 11.86 -16.97 -25.12
CA LEU A 254 12.73 -16.08 -25.89
C LEU A 254 12.83 -14.73 -25.17
N ASN A 255 14.02 -14.13 -25.25
CA ASN A 255 14.21 -12.76 -24.77
C ASN A 255 13.38 -11.77 -25.63
N ARG A 256 13.02 -10.60 -25.10
CA ARG A 256 12.05 -9.68 -25.72
C ARG A 256 12.38 -9.30 -27.17
N GLU A 257 13.66 -9.20 -27.50
CA GLU A 257 14.14 -8.89 -28.85
C GLU A 257 14.05 -10.09 -29.80
N GLN A 258 14.31 -11.30 -29.29
CA GLN A 258 14.16 -12.54 -30.04
C GLN A 258 12.68 -12.82 -30.33
N THR A 259 11.77 -12.54 -29.39
CA THR A 259 10.32 -12.64 -29.61
C THR A 259 9.88 -11.71 -30.73
N ILE A 260 10.39 -10.47 -30.75
CA ILE A 260 10.09 -9.51 -31.82
C ILE A 260 10.61 -10.04 -33.18
N ALA A 261 11.82 -10.57 -33.23
CA ALA A 261 12.39 -11.14 -34.46
C ALA A 261 11.61 -12.36 -34.97
N PHE A 262 11.22 -13.28 -34.08
CA PHE A 262 10.43 -14.47 -34.40
C PHE A 262 9.05 -14.09 -34.98
N VAL A 263 8.33 -13.23 -34.28
CA VAL A 263 6.98 -12.80 -34.66
C VAL A 263 7.00 -12.01 -35.97
N VAL A 264 7.97 -11.11 -36.16
CA VAL A 264 8.11 -10.36 -37.41
C VAL A 264 8.40 -11.30 -38.58
N ASN A 265 9.26 -12.32 -38.38
CA ASN A 265 9.54 -13.32 -39.41
C ASN A 265 8.29 -14.12 -39.79
N LYS A 266 7.53 -14.61 -38.81
CA LYS A 266 6.25 -15.31 -39.06
C LYS A 266 5.22 -14.43 -39.79
N SER A 267 5.10 -13.16 -39.41
CA SER A 267 4.20 -12.22 -40.08
C SER A 267 4.66 -11.80 -41.48
N LEU A 268 5.97 -11.85 -41.77
CA LEU A 268 6.48 -11.72 -43.14
C LEU A 268 6.18 -12.96 -43.98
N ASP A 269 6.13 -14.14 -43.35
CA ASP A 269 5.76 -15.41 -43.98
C ASP A 269 4.22 -15.59 -44.11
N GLY A 270 3.44 -14.58 -43.71
CA GLY A 270 1.98 -14.54 -43.88
C GLY A 270 1.16 -14.90 -42.62
N ASP A 271 1.82 -15.32 -41.54
CA ASP A 271 1.19 -15.73 -40.28
C ASP A 271 1.17 -14.57 -39.26
N ASN A 272 -0.01 -14.01 -39.02
CA ASN A 272 -0.20 -12.87 -38.11
C ASN A 272 -0.74 -13.28 -36.73
N ASP A 273 -1.03 -14.56 -36.54
CA ASP A 273 -1.56 -15.09 -35.27
C ASP A 273 -0.58 -14.87 -34.11
N PRO A 274 0.73 -15.16 -34.23
CA PRO A 274 1.67 -14.89 -33.14
C PRO A 274 1.80 -13.39 -32.84
N LEU A 275 1.63 -12.51 -33.83
CA LEU A 275 1.68 -11.04 -33.63
C LEU A 275 0.47 -10.51 -32.86
N ASN A 276 -0.70 -11.10 -33.08
CA ASN A 276 -1.94 -10.71 -32.40
C ASN A 276 -2.06 -11.36 -31.01
N ALA A 277 -1.43 -12.52 -30.79
CA ALA A 277 -1.42 -13.23 -29.52
C ALA A 277 -0.56 -12.56 -28.43
N LEU A 278 0.43 -11.71 -28.76
CA LEU A 278 1.27 -11.04 -27.75
C LEU A 278 0.47 -10.12 -26.82
N SER A 279 0.32 -10.46 -25.54
CA SER A 279 -0.35 -9.63 -24.53
C SER A 279 0.39 -8.31 -24.22
N ASP A 280 1.71 -8.27 -24.40
CA ASP A 280 2.55 -7.08 -24.17
C ASP A 280 2.40 -6.03 -25.30
N LYS A 281 1.65 -4.96 -25.01
CA LYS A 281 1.38 -3.83 -25.92
C LYS A 281 2.64 -3.18 -26.48
N VAL A 282 3.72 -3.12 -25.69
CA VAL A 282 4.97 -2.45 -26.10
C VAL A 282 5.77 -3.35 -27.06
N THR A 283 5.80 -4.67 -26.82
CA THR A 283 6.45 -5.64 -27.72
C THR A 283 5.70 -5.73 -29.05
N ARG A 284 4.36 -5.79 -28.99
CA ARG A 284 3.48 -5.77 -30.16
C ARG A 284 3.66 -4.50 -31.00
N GLY A 285 3.75 -3.34 -30.36
CA GLY A 285 3.99 -2.05 -31.02
C GLY A 285 5.33 -2.00 -31.76
N LYS A 286 6.41 -2.46 -31.12
CA LYS A 286 7.74 -2.56 -31.74
C LYS A 286 7.75 -3.53 -32.93
N ALA A 287 7.12 -4.70 -32.81
CA ALA A 287 7.03 -5.68 -33.90
C ALA A 287 6.25 -5.12 -35.11
N LYS A 288 5.10 -4.45 -34.89
CA LYS A 288 4.35 -3.78 -35.96
C LYS A 288 5.15 -2.67 -36.64
N ALA A 289 5.82 -1.83 -35.86
CA ALA A 289 6.66 -0.77 -36.40
C ALA A 289 7.83 -1.32 -37.24
N PHE A 290 8.42 -2.43 -36.80
CA PHE A 290 9.50 -3.09 -37.52
C PHE A 290 9.00 -3.75 -38.82
N LEU A 291 7.86 -4.44 -38.79
CA LEU A 291 7.19 -4.99 -39.97
C LEU A 291 6.86 -3.90 -41.01
N VAL A 292 6.40 -2.73 -40.56
CA VAL A 292 6.12 -1.58 -41.44
C VAL A 292 7.39 -1.03 -42.07
N LYS A 293 8.50 -0.94 -41.32
CA LYS A 293 9.80 -0.50 -41.87
C LYS A 293 10.32 -1.45 -42.94
N ILE A 294 10.17 -2.76 -42.74
CA ILE A 294 10.56 -3.79 -43.72
C ILE A 294 9.67 -3.68 -44.97
N LYS A 295 8.35 -3.59 -44.82
CA LYS A 295 7.42 -3.40 -45.96
C LYS A 295 7.65 -2.09 -46.73
N ARG A 296 8.22 -1.07 -46.08
CA ARG A 296 8.62 0.21 -46.70
C ARG A 296 10.05 0.20 -47.27
N GLY A 297 10.75 -0.94 -47.25
CA GLY A 297 12.12 -1.07 -47.75
C GLY A 297 13.18 -0.32 -46.95
N SER A 298 12.86 0.12 -45.72
CA SER A 298 13.76 0.90 -44.85
C SER A 298 14.47 0.05 -43.79
N ALA A 299 14.23 -1.26 -43.76
CA ALA A 299 14.88 -2.21 -42.86
C ALA A 299 14.92 -3.60 -43.51
N GLU A 300 15.98 -4.36 -43.23
CA GLU A 300 16.12 -5.74 -43.70
C GLU A 300 15.43 -6.73 -42.76
N ARG A 301 15.13 -7.92 -43.30
CA ARG A 301 14.50 -9.01 -42.56
C ARG A 301 15.41 -9.47 -41.41
N PRO A 302 14.92 -9.50 -40.15
CA PRO A 302 15.74 -9.91 -39.02
C PRO A 302 16.12 -11.38 -39.12
N ALA A 303 17.33 -11.73 -38.68
CA ALA A 303 17.76 -13.14 -38.60
C ALA A 303 16.78 -13.94 -37.71
N MET A 304 16.44 -15.15 -38.14
CA MET A 304 15.61 -16.05 -37.35
C MET A 304 16.42 -16.48 -36.12
N PRO A 305 15.89 -16.33 -34.89
CA PRO A 305 16.59 -16.80 -33.69
C PRO A 305 16.80 -18.32 -33.78
N ASP A 306 18.04 -18.77 -33.60
CA ASP A 306 18.42 -20.18 -33.68
C ASP A 306 17.86 -20.96 -32.47
N MET A 307 16.99 -21.93 -32.75
CA MET A 307 16.29 -22.73 -31.73
C MET A 307 17.06 -23.99 -31.31
N SER A 308 18.32 -24.18 -31.76
CA SER A 308 19.09 -25.41 -31.52
C SER A 308 20.21 -25.30 -30.47
N GLN A 309 20.39 -24.16 -29.78
CA GLN A 309 21.35 -24.05 -28.65
C GLN A 309 20.72 -24.19 -27.25
N ALA A 310 19.72 -25.06 -27.10
CA ALA A 310 19.16 -25.41 -25.78
C ALA A 310 19.59 -26.81 -25.28
N ALA A 311 20.41 -27.55 -26.03
CA ALA A 311 20.81 -28.90 -25.63
C ALA A 311 22.21 -29.28 -26.14
N SER A 312 23.26 -28.70 -25.54
CA SER A 312 24.54 -29.36 -25.20
C SER A 312 25.58 -28.30 -24.85
N ALA A 313 26.09 -28.37 -23.62
CA ALA A 313 27.23 -27.57 -23.20
C ALA A 313 28.51 -28.01 -23.94
N PRO A 314 29.42 -27.06 -24.17
CA PRO A 314 30.77 -27.22 -23.68
C PRO A 314 31.04 -26.18 -22.59
N ALA A 315 31.70 -26.64 -21.53
CA ALA A 315 32.09 -25.83 -20.39
C ALA A 315 33.06 -24.72 -20.83
N GLN A 316 32.61 -23.46 -20.76
CA GLN A 316 33.43 -22.32 -20.35
C GLN A 316 32.57 -21.36 -19.51
N SER A 317 33.16 -20.94 -18.40
CA SER A 317 32.58 -20.26 -17.24
C SER A 317 31.80 -18.98 -17.54
N ASN A 318 30.57 -18.90 -17.07
CA ASN A 318 29.98 -17.64 -16.59
C ASN A 318 29.00 -17.95 -15.45
N THR A 319 29.46 -17.66 -14.24
CA THR A 319 28.71 -17.75 -12.98
C THR A 319 27.66 -16.65 -12.95
N GLU A 320 26.43 -16.92 -13.40
CA GLU A 320 25.30 -16.01 -13.15
C GLU A 320 24.93 -16.07 -11.65
N LEU A 321 25.44 -15.12 -10.88
CA LEU A 321 25.06 -14.88 -9.50
C LEU A 321 23.62 -14.36 -9.46
N THR A 322 22.75 -15.01 -8.70
CA THR A 322 21.38 -14.56 -8.42
C THR A 322 21.38 -13.11 -7.92
N GLN A 323 20.33 -12.33 -8.20
CA GLN A 323 20.27 -10.90 -7.85
C GLN A 323 20.57 -10.64 -6.36
N GLU A 324 20.13 -11.54 -5.48
CA GLU A 324 20.38 -11.48 -4.04
C GLU A 324 21.86 -11.72 -3.67
N HIS A 325 22.54 -12.64 -4.38
CA HIS A 325 23.97 -12.88 -4.21
C HIS A 325 24.80 -11.69 -4.72
N THR A 326 24.36 -11.05 -5.80
CA THR A 326 24.99 -9.83 -6.32
C THR A 326 24.85 -8.68 -5.31
N ILE A 327 23.66 -8.51 -4.70
CA ILE A 327 23.44 -7.52 -3.65
C ILE A 327 24.31 -7.81 -2.42
N ALA A 328 24.38 -9.06 -1.96
CA ALA A 328 25.19 -9.44 -0.80
C ALA A 328 26.69 -9.20 -1.03
N LEU A 329 27.21 -9.56 -2.21
CA LEU A 329 28.61 -9.38 -2.58
C LEU A 329 28.99 -7.89 -2.67
N VAL A 330 28.16 -7.08 -3.32
CA VAL A 330 28.40 -5.64 -3.48
C VAL A 330 28.30 -4.91 -2.14
N VAL A 331 27.33 -5.26 -1.29
CA VAL A 331 27.19 -4.68 0.05
C VAL A 331 28.38 -5.06 0.92
N ASN A 332 28.86 -6.30 0.87
CA ASN A 332 30.06 -6.72 1.60
C ASN A 332 31.32 -5.98 1.13
N LYS A 333 31.56 -5.85 -0.18
CA LYS A 333 32.67 -5.05 -0.72
C LYS A 333 32.57 -3.57 -0.32
N SER A 334 31.36 -3.01 -0.31
CA SER A 334 31.11 -1.62 0.11
C SER A 334 31.30 -1.40 1.62
N LEU A 335 31.05 -2.43 2.43
CA LEU A 335 31.37 -2.41 3.87
C LEU A 335 32.87 -2.49 4.11
N ASP A 336 33.61 -3.19 3.24
CA ASP A 336 35.07 -3.31 3.29
C ASP A 336 35.79 -2.10 2.64
N GLY A 337 35.05 -1.09 2.16
CA GLY A 337 35.57 0.20 1.69
C GLY A 337 35.53 0.42 0.17
N ASP A 338 35.20 -0.60 -0.61
CA ASP A 338 35.13 -0.53 -2.09
C ASP A 338 33.70 -0.26 -2.59
N ASN A 339 33.45 0.98 -3.03
CA ASN A 339 32.13 1.43 -3.50
C ASN A 339 31.96 1.38 -5.03
N ASP A 340 33.00 1.06 -5.77
CA ASP A 340 32.97 0.97 -7.24
C ASP A 340 31.98 -0.07 -7.75
N PRO A 341 31.92 -1.31 -7.20
CA PRO A 341 30.97 -2.30 -7.66
C PRO A 341 29.52 -1.92 -7.34
N LEU A 342 29.27 -1.06 -6.34
CA LEU A 342 27.93 -0.55 -6.02
C LEU A 342 27.44 0.50 -7.01
N ASN A 343 28.34 1.31 -7.54
CA ASN A 343 28.00 2.34 -8.52
C ASN A 343 27.92 1.77 -9.96
N ALA A 344 28.61 0.67 -10.23
CA ALA A 344 28.62 -0.02 -11.52
C ALA A 344 27.33 -0.80 -11.84
N ILE A 345 26.45 -1.09 -10.86
CA ILE A 345 25.18 -1.82 -11.11
C ILE A 345 24.25 -0.97 -11.99
N GLU A 346 24.00 -1.34 -13.25
CA GLU A 346 23.13 -0.59 -14.16
C GLU A 346 21.64 -0.59 -13.74
N ASP A 347 21.15 -1.67 -13.15
CA ASP A 347 19.77 -1.76 -12.66
C ASP A 347 19.55 -0.88 -11.41
N LYS A 348 18.72 0.15 -11.59
CA LYS A 348 18.35 1.12 -10.54
C LYS A 348 17.68 0.45 -9.34
N VAL A 349 16.94 -0.65 -9.54
CA VAL A 349 16.22 -1.35 -8.46
C VAL A 349 17.21 -2.12 -7.58
N THR A 350 18.10 -2.92 -8.18
CA THR A 350 19.15 -3.66 -7.47
C THR A 350 20.14 -2.73 -6.77
N ARG A 351 20.54 -1.62 -7.42
CA ARG A 351 21.37 -0.57 -6.82
C ARG A 351 20.70 0.09 -5.61
N GLY A 352 19.39 0.36 -5.70
CA GLY A 352 18.60 0.93 -4.61
C GLY A 352 18.50 0.00 -3.41
N LYS A 353 18.25 -1.29 -3.65
CA LYS A 353 18.21 -2.32 -2.59
C LYS A 353 19.55 -2.47 -1.88
N ALA A 354 20.66 -2.50 -2.62
CA ALA A 354 22.01 -2.59 -2.05
C ALA A 354 22.36 -1.35 -1.21
N LYS A 355 22.06 -0.13 -1.69
CA LYS A 355 22.27 1.11 -0.91
C LYS A 355 21.42 1.14 0.36
N ALA A 356 20.16 0.70 0.30
CA ALA A 356 19.28 0.65 1.46
C ALA A 356 19.77 -0.35 2.52
N LEU A 357 20.26 -1.52 2.10
CA LEU A 357 20.83 -2.52 3.00
C LEU A 357 22.12 -2.02 3.65
N LEU A 358 23.02 -1.40 2.88
CA LEU A 358 24.25 -0.78 3.38
C LEU A 358 23.97 0.30 4.44
N VAL A 359 22.96 1.15 4.21
CA VAL A 359 22.55 2.19 5.17
C VAL A 359 21.95 1.58 6.43
N LYS A 360 21.14 0.52 6.33
CA LYS A 360 20.59 -0.19 7.49
C LYS A 360 21.69 -0.83 8.34
N ILE A 361 22.73 -1.39 7.72
CA ILE A 361 23.89 -1.96 8.41
C ILE A 361 24.72 -0.87 9.09
N LYS A 362 25.05 0.23 8.38
CA LYS A 362 25.77 1.38 8.96
C LYS A 362 25.01 2.05 10.11
N ARG A 363 23.68 1.95 10.12
CA ARG A 363 22.80 2.46 11.19
C ARG A 363 22.57 1.44 12.32
N GLY A 364 23.19 0.27 12.27
CA GLY A 364 23.07 -0.79 13.28
C GLY A 364 21.69 -1.47 13.32
N SER A 365 20.86 -1.30 12.28
CA SER A 365 19.49 -1.83 12.19
C SER A 365 19.40 -3.15 11.40
N ALA A 366 20.52 -3.63 10.84
CA ALA A 366 20.63 -4.90 10.14
C ALA A 366 22.05 -5.47 10.29
N GLU A 367 22.18 -6.78 10.29
CA GLU A 367 23.46 -7.49 10.37
C GLU A 367 24.09 -7.67 8.98
N ARG A 368 25.41 -7.86 8.95
CA ARG A 368 26.18 -8.06 7.71
C ARG A 368 25.70 -9.33 7.00
N PRO A 369 25.33 -9.27 5.70
CA PRO A 369 24.84 -10.44 4.98
C PRO A 369 25.95 -11.48 4.79
N SER A 370 25.60 -12.76 4.90
CA SER A 370 26.50 -13.91 4.71
C SER A 370 27.16 -13.87 3.34
N MET A 371 28.48 -14.10 3.28
CA MET A 371 29.20 -14.18 2.01
C MET A 371 28.81 -15.47 1.28
N PRO A 372 28.48 -15.43 -0.02
CA PRO A 372 28.26 -16.65 -0.80
C PRO A 372 29.55 -17.47 -0.92
N ASP A 373 29.48 -18.78 -0.72
CA ASP A 373 30.62 -19.68 -0.90
C ASP A 373 31.01 -19.78 -2.38
N VAL A 374 32.07 -19.06 -2.74
CA VAL A 374 32.80 -19.26 -4.00
C VAL A 374 34.24 -19.67 -3.67
N SER A 375 34.66 -20.81 -4.21
CA SER A 375 35.93 -21.49 -3.97
C SER A 375 37.14 -20.67 -4.43
N SER A 376 37.96 -20.29 -3.43
CA SER A 376 39.40 -19.98 -3.40
C SER A 376 40.15 -19.57 -4.68
N SER A 377 40.86 -18.43 -4.64
CA SER A 377 42.32 -18.37 -4.35
C SER A 377 42.98 -17.11 -4.94
N SER A 378 43.59 -16.29 -4.09
CA SER A 378 44.94 -15.71 -4.31
C SER A 378 45.26 -14.70 -3.20
N GLN A 379 46.15 -15.10 -2.30
CA GLN A 379 46.93 -14.18 -1.46
C GLN A 379 48.05 -13.56 -2.31
N SER A 380 48.37 -12.28 -2.07
CA SER A 380 49.75 -11.83 -1.76
C SER A 380 49.85 -10.29 -1.64
N ASN A 381 50.01 -9.86 -0.38
CA ASN A 381 51.00 -8.91 0.19
C ASN A 381 51.21 -7.47 -0.33
N PRO A 382 51.72 -6.58 0.56
CA PRO A 382 51.39 -5.14 0.61
C PRO A 382 52.56 -4.23 0.15
N VAL A 383 52.37 -2.90 0.35
CA VAL A 383 53.33 -1.75 0.36
C VAL A 383 53.07 -0.75 -0.81
N PRO A 384 53.21 0.60 -0.67
CA PRO A 384 53.05 1.56 0.45
C PRO A 384 52.19 2.81 0.11
N VAL A 385 51.69 3.47 1.18
CA VAL A 385 51.48 4.93 1.40
C VAL A 385 51.37 5.87 0.18
N ALA A 386 50.18 6.44 -0.03
CA ALA A 386 49.99 7.83 -0.44
C ALA A 386 48.70 8.39 0.19
N ASP A 387 48.83 9.57 0.78
CA ASP A 387 47.89 10.26 1.65
C ASP A 387 46.77 10.94 0.81
N GLU A 388 45.75 10.18 0.38
CA GLU A 388 44.57 10.78 -0.26
C GLU A 388 43.49 11.11 0.79
N LEU A 389 43.25 12.41 0.98
CA LEU A 389 42.21 12.92 1.87
C LEU A 389 40.84 12.34 1.47
N SER A 390 40.15 11.71 2.44
CA SER A 390 38.84 11.11 2.18
C SER A 390 37.83 12.15 1.64
N PRO A 391 36.85 11.74 0.80
CA PRO A 391 35.85 12.63 0.21
C PRO A 391 35.09 13.47 1.25
N ASP A 392 34.87 12.90 2.43
CA ASP A 392 34.20 13.57 3.55
C ASP A 392 35.05 14.69 4.17
N LYS A 393 36.39 14.53 4.20
CA LYS A 393 37.33 15.58 4.64
C LYS A 393 37.36 16.74 3.65
N ILE A 394 37.38 16.44 2.35
CA ILE A 394 37.32 17.46 1.28
C ILE A 394 36.01 18.25 1.38
N PHE A 395 34.88 17.56 1.63
CA PHE A 395 33.58 18.21 1.82
C PHE A 395 33.56 19.14 3.05
N ALA A 396 34.09 18.69 4.20
CA ALA A 396 34.15 19.51 5.41
C ALA A 396 35.04 20.76 5.23
N ILE A 397 36.20 20.61 4.58
CA ILE A 397 37.11 21.73 4.27
C ILE A 397 36.44 22.73 3.33
N ALA A 398 35.76 22.26 2.27
CA ALA A 398 35.08 23.11 1.30
C ALA A 398 33.92 23.90 1.93
N VAL A 399 33.12 23.27 2.80
CA VAL A 399 32.01 23.95 3.50
C VAL A 399 32.52 24.97 4.51
N ASN A 400 33.58 24.67 5.26
CA ASN A 400 34.15 25.59 6.24
C ASN A 400 34.78 26.82 5.57
N LYS A 401 35.60 26.62 4.52
CA LYS A 401 36.15 27.75 3.75
C LYS A 401 35.08 28.57 3.03
N GLY A 402 34.02 27.91 2.53
CA GLY A 402 32.82 28.58 2.01
C GLY A 402 32.08 29.41 3.05
N ALA A 403 32.01 28.94 4.30
CA ALA A 403 31.42 29.67 5.42
C ALA A 403 32.23 30.91 5.81
N ASP A 404 33.54 30.87 5.57
CA ASP A 404 34.47 31.99 5.76
C ASP A 404 34.53 32.94 4.55
N GLY A 405 33.81 32.64 3.46
CA GLY A 405 33.62 33.52 2.30
C GLY A 405 34.29 33.07 1.01
N ASP A 406 35.08 31.99 1.03
CA ASP A 406 35.78 31.45 -0.14
C ASP A 406 34.97 30.31 -0.82
N MET A 407 34.33 30.64 -1.95
CA MET A 407 33.45 29.74 -2.68
C MET A 407 34.16 28.86 -3.72
N GLU A 408 35.46 29.03 -3.94
CA GLU A 408 36.18 28.34 -5.02
C GLU A 408 36.15 26.82 -4.84
N LEU A 409 36.44 26.36 -3.62
CA LEU A 409 36.46 24.93 -3.30
C LEU A 409 35.07 24.27 -3.35
N VAL A 410 34.02 25.01 -3.01
CA VAL A 410 32.63 24.51 -3.13
C VAL A 410 32.25 24.35 -4.60
N ASN A 411 32.66 25.30 -5.46
CA ASN A 411 32.35 25.23 -6.89
C ASN A 411 33.20 24.20 -7.64
N ALA A 412 34.40 23.89 -7.14
CA ALA A 412 35.31 22.87 -7.68
C ALA A 412 34.84 21.42 -7.45
N ILE A 413 33.83 21.18 -6.60
CA ILE A 413 33.26 19.83 -6.39
C ILE A 413 32.56 19.36 -7.68
N GLU A 414 33.11 18.37 -8.38
CA GLU A 414 32.60 17.87 -9.67
C GLU A 414 31.17 17.31 -9.58
N ASP A 415 30.86 16.55 -8.52
CA ASP A 415 29.51 16.00 -8.33
C ASP A 415 28.50 17.10 -7.97
N ARG A 416 27.51 17.27 -8.86
CA ARG A 416 26.43 18.26 -8.74
C ARG A 416 25.62 18.07 -7.45
N VAL A 417 25.47 16.84 -6.96
CA VAL A 417 24.66 16.54 -5.77
C VAL A 417 25.38 16.95 -4.49
N THR A 418 26.66 16.58 -4.33
CA THR A 418 27.49 17.02 -3.20
C THR A 418 27.74 18.53 -3.22
N ARG A 419 27.93 19.15 -4.39
CA ARG A 419 27.97 20.62 -4.54
C ARG A 419 26.68 21.29 -4.06
N GLY A 420 25.53 20.72 -4.42
CA GLY A 420 24.22 21.19 -3.96
C GLY A 420 24.05 21.08 -2.44
N LYS A 421 24.49 19.96 -1.84
CA LYS A 421 24.49 19.76 -0.38
C LYS A 421 25.41 20.74 0.33
N ALA A 422 26.61 20.99 -0.19
CA ALA A 422 27.56 21.96 0.37
C ALA A 422 26.97 23.37 0.36
N LYS A 423 26.37 23.81 -0.78
CA LYS A 423 25.69 25.11 -0.87
C LYS A 423 24.48 25.21 0.07
N ALA A 424 23.68 24.15 0.19
CA ALA A 424 22.52 24.14 1.09
C ALA A 424 22.93 24.21 2.57
N LEU A 425 23.98 23.49 2.97
CA LEU A 425 24.53 23.54 4.32
C LEU A 425 25.15 24.91 4.60
N LEU A 426 25.84 25.50 3.62
CA LEU A 426 26.36 26.87 3.72
C LEU A 426 25.26 27.91 3.94
N VAL A 427 24.14 27.80 3.22
CA VAL A 427 22.98 28.68 3.44
C VAL A 427 22.38 28.49 4.84
N LYS A 428 22.33 27.25 5.37
CA LYS A 428 21.84 26.98 6.73
C LYS A 428 22.77 27.52 7.80
N ILE A 429 24.09 27.42 7.60
CA ILE A 429 25.10 28.02 8.48
C ILE A 429 24.97 29.55 8.46
N LYS A 430 24.84 30.18 7.29
CA LYS A 430 24.61 31.64 7.17
C LYS A 430 23.28 32.10 7.77
N ARG A 431 22.28 31.22 7.86
CA ARG A 431 20.97 31.47 8.50
C ARG A 431 20.94 31.10 9.99
N GLY A 432 22.07 30.69 10.58
CA GLY A 432 22.16 30.29 12.00
C GLY A 432 21.33 29.05 12.35
N THR A 433 20.97 28.23 11.36
CA THR A 433 20.07 27.06 11.54
C THR A 433 20.82 25.72 11.53
N ALA A 434 22.14 25.75 11.36
CA ALA A 434 23.02 24.58 11.42
C ALA A 434 24.44 25.02 11.79
N ASP A 435 25.13 24.20 12.59
CA ASP A 435 26.53 24.44 12.96
C ASP A 435 27.51 23.98 11.88
N ARG A 436 28.72 24.54 11.92
CA ARG A 436 29.81 24.21 11.00
C ARG A 436 30.26 22.74 11.20
N PRO A 437 30.55 21.99 10.13
CA PRO A 437 31.11 20.65 10.28
C PRO A 437 32.48 20.70 10.97
N PRO A 438 32.81 19.73 11.85
CA PRO A 438 34.09 19.69 12.54
C PRO A 438 35.25 19.61 11.55
N MET A 439 36.27 20.47 11.75
CA MET A 439 37.44 20.51 10.88
C MET A 439 38.33 19.28 11.17
N PRO A 440 38.79 18.54 10.15
CA PRO A 440 39.69 17.41 10.37
C PRO A 440 41.07 17.92 10.84
N ASP A 441 41.58 17.36 11.93
CA ASP A 441 42.90 17.69 12.46
C ASP A 441 43.99 17.39 11.42
N SER A 442 44.70 18.43 11.01
CA SER A 442 45.93 18.31 10.22
C SER A 442 46.98 19.21 10.86
N SER A 443 47.87 18.58 11.63
CA SER A 443 49.13 19.14 12.05
C SER A 443 49.98 19.44 10.82
N LEU A 444 50.24 20.73 10.52
CA LEU A 444 51.49 21.27 9.96
C LEU A 444 51.40 22.80 9.75
N SER A 445 52.07 23.50 10.68
CA SER A 445 52.82 24.77 10.56
C SER A 445 52.33 25.97 9.73
N LYS A 446 52.12 27.07 10.48
CA LYS A 446 52.61 28.46 10.28
C LYS A 446 52.62 29.08 8.86
N ASN A 447 51.80 30.12 8.67
CA ASN A 447 52.30 31.50 8.57
C ASN A 447 51.18 32.53 8.83
N THR A 448 51.50 33.50 9.70
CA THR A 448 50.77 34.70 10.15
C THR A 448 50.73 35.75 8.99
N PRO A 449 49.88 36.82 8.95
CA PRO A 449 49.35 37.51 10.11
C PRO A 449 47.87 37.96 10.15
N ALA A 450 47.37 37.92 11.39
CA ALA A 450 46.51 38.87 12.10
C ALA A 450 45.45 39.66 11.31
N ASN A 451 44.18 39.39 11.64
CA ASN A 451 43.29 40.47 12.06
C ASN A 451 42.36 39.96 13.16
N ASP A 452 42.61 40.43 14.39
CA ASP A 452 41.77 40.19 15.56
C ASP A 452 40.39 40.83 15.36
N LYS A 453 39.37 39.99 15.21
CA LYS A 453 38.05 40.30 15.76
C LYS A 453 37.65 39.13 16.63
N LYS A 454 37.84 39.34 17.93
CA LYS A 454 37.23 38.60 19.03
C LYS A 454 35.79 38.28 18.63
N SER A 455 35.48 37.01 18.38
CA SER A 455 34.09 36.58 18.14
C SER A 455 33.35 36.76 19.47
N GLU A 456 32.65 37.88 19.63
CA GLU A 456 31.76 38.06 20.79
C GLU A 456 30.65 37.01 20.70
N SER A 457 30.33 36.38 21.84
CA SER A 457 29.20 35.46 21.91
C SER A 457 27.89 36.22 21.65
N GLU A 458 26.88 35.59 21.06
CA GLU A 458 25.60 36.24 20.76
C GLU A 458 24.95 36.85 22.02
N ASP A 459 25.15 36.24 23.18
CA ASP A 459 24.64 36.76 24.46
C ASP A 459 25.37 38.04 24.90
N GLU A 460 26.69 38.12 24.68
CA GLU A 460 27.50 39.30 24.99
C GLU A 460 27.16 40.48 24.04
N MET A 461 26.90 40.19 22.76
CA MET A 461 26.39 41.16 21.79
C MET A 461 25.05 41.75 22.24
N ILE A 462 24.13 40.89 22.69
CA ILE A 462 22.79 41.31 23.14
C ILE A 462 22.90 42.21 24.36
N GLU A 463 23.70 41.86 25.36
CA GLU A 463 23.88 42.70 26.56
C GLU A 463 24.48 44.08 26.23
N ARG A 464 25.51 44.12 25.36
CA ARG A 464 26.14 45.37 24.90
C ARG A 464 25.14 46.27 24.17
N LEU A 465 24.36 45.70 23.25
CA LEU A 465 23.37 46.44 22.46
C LEU A 465 22.18 46.90 23.31
N VAL A 466 21.75 46.13 24.31
CA VAL A 466 20.72 46.56 25.26
C VAL A 466 21.22 47.75 26.10
N ALA A 467 22.47 47.71 26.59
CA ALA A 467 23.05 48.82 27.34
C ALA A 467 23.18 50.10 26.49
N ALA A 468 23.67 49.99 25.26
CA ALA A 468 23.76 51.11 24.31
C ALA A 468 22.38 51.70 23.97
N GLY A 469 21.38 50.85 23.75
CA GLY A 469 20.01 51.29 23.46
C GLY A 469 19.25 51.89 24.65
N VAL A 470 19.59 51.50 25.89
CA VAL A 470 19.13 52.22 27.09
C VAL A 470 19.71 53.65 27.10
N GLY A 471 20.97 53.81 26.70
CA GLY A 471 21.67 55.08 26.53
C GLY A 471 21.20 55.94 25.35
N GLY A 472 20.36 55.40 24.46
CA GLY A 472 19.75 56.13 23.33
C GLY A 472 20.37 55.85 21.96
N ASP A 473 21.42 55.03 21.89
CA ASP A 473 22.03 54.64 20.63
C ASP A 473 21.29 53.44 20.00
N MET A 474 20.75 53.65 18.81
CA MET A 474 19.91 52.68 18.09
C MET A 474 20.48 52.28 16.73
N GLU A 475 21.66 52.77 16.35
CA GLU A 475 22.23 52.59 15.01
C GLU A 475 22.61 51.12 14.78
N GLU A 476 23.41 50.53 15.68
CA GLU A 476 23.81 49.12 15.58
C GLU A 476 22.60 48.17 15.68
N ILE A 477 21.59 48.50 16.51
CA ILE A 477 20.37 47.69 16.68
C ILE A 477 19.51 47.71 15.41
N ASN A 478 19.42 48.86 14.74
CA ASN A 478 18.62 48.99 13.53
C ASN A 478 19.32 48.37 12.32
N ALA A 479 20.65 48.35 12.31
CA ALA A 479 21.48 47.70 11.29
C ALA A 479 21.46 46.16 11.35
N LEU A 480 20.97 45.56 12.45
CA LEU A 480 20.80 44.10 12.54
C LEU A 480 19.82 43.57 11.48
N GLU A 481 20.31 42.64 10.65
CA GLU A 481 19.52 41.99 9.60
C GLU A 481 18.37 41.14 10.19
N SER A 482 18.61 40.48 11.33
CA SER A 482 17.61 39.65 12.01
C SER A 482 16.52 40.49 12.67
N ARG A 483 15.31 40.44 12.10
CA ARG A 483 14.10 41.07 12.67
C ARG A 483 13.75 40.54 14.06
N VAL A 484 14.04 39.27 14.34
CA VAL A 484 13.75 38.61 15.63
C VAL A 484 14.71 39.09 16.72
N LEU A 485 16.02 39.12 16.44
CA LEU A 485 17.03 39.60 17.41
C LEU A 485 16.82 41.09 17.73
N ARG A 486 16.57 41.91 16.71
CA ARG A 486 16.21 43.32 16.87
C ARG A 486 14.95 43.51 17.72
N GLY A 487 13.93 42.66 17.56
CA GLY A 487 12.73 42.67 18.40
C GLY A 487 13.02 42.34 19.87
N LYS A 488 13.84 41.31 20.12
CA LYS A 488 14.27 40.92 21.47
C LYS A 488 15.05 42.03 22.18
N ILE A 489 16.03 42.64 21.50
CA ILE A 489 16.85 43.73 22.05
C ILE A 489 15.98 44.96 22.35
N LYS A 490 15.09 45.36 21.43
CA LYS A 490 14.17 46.49 21.67
C LYS A 490 13.22 46.24 22.84
N ALA A 491 12.70 45.01 22.99
CA ALA A 491 11.86 44.64 24.11
C ALA A 491 12.64 44.67 25.44
N ALA A 492 13.88 44.21 25.46
CA ALA A 492 14.77 44.26 26.62
C ALA A 492 15.10 45.71 27.03
N ILE A 493 15.37 46.61 26.07
CA ILE A 493 15.57 48.04 26.34
C ILE A 493 14.33 48.67 26.98
N VAL A 494 13.14 48.39 26.44
CA VAL A 494 11.88 48.90 27.03
C VAL A 494 11.68 48.38 28.44
N LYS A 495 12.04 47.12 28.70
CA LYS A 495 11.94 46.51 30.04
C LYS A 495 12.91 47.16 31.03
N GLU A 496 14.15 47.45 30.62
CA GLU A 496 15.14 48.13 31.46
C GLU A 496 14.80 49.62 31.68
N LYS A 497 14.29 50.32 30.65
CA LYS A 497 13.80 51.70 30.80
C LYS A 497 12.57 51.84 31.69
N ARG A 498 11.84 50.76 31.95
CA ARG A 498 10.71 50.72 32.89
C ARG A 498 11.11 50.39 34.33
N LYS A 499 12.35 49.93 34.55
CA LYS A 499 12.88 49.62 35.89
C LYS A 499 13.60 50.81 36.54
N LYS A 500 14.09 51.76 35.74
CA LYS A 500 14.40 53.12 36.17
C LYS A 500 13.13 53.95 36.14
#